data_AF-A0A243SDY7-F1
#
_entry.id   AF-A0A243SDY7-F1
#
_cell.length_a   1.000
_cell.length_b   1.000
_cell.length_c   1.000
_cell.angle_alpha   90.00
_cell.angle_beta   90.00
_cell.angle_gamma   90.00
#
_symmetry.space_group_name_H-M   'P 1'
#
loop_
_entity.id
_entity.type
_entity.pdbx_description
1 polymer ?
#
loop_
_entity_poly.entity_id
_entity_poly.type
_entity_poly.pdbx_seq_one_letter_code
_entity_poly.pdbx_strand_id
1 'polypeptide(L)'
;MTAENYSKIQEGIRNSTEIILAVRHGLGDIIQDTTFQAYILGDDSYQYSFVWGYLPDLNLYYKFMLDNIITVKNTTKKYSVRKQASYQHAIEEEQFAILENFTNIFN
;
A
#
# COMPACT_ATOMS: atom_id res chain seq x y z
N MET A 1 -8.20 8.27 -8.14
CA MET A 1 -6.92 7.75 -8.72
C MET A 1 -6.91 7.83 -10.26
N THR A 2 -5.77 8.07 -10.93
CA THR A 2 -5.67 7.94 -12.42
C THR A 2 -5.25 6.52 -12.84
N ALA A 3 -5.63 6.08 -14.06
CA ALA A 3 -5.23 4.78 -14.59
C ALA A 3 -3.70 4.62 -14.69
N GLU A 4 -2.99 5.72 -14.98
CA GLU A 4 -1.53 5.76 -15.02
C GLU A 4 -0.92 5.47 -13.64
N ASN A 5 -1.37 6.17 -12.59
CA ASN A 5 -0.88 5.95 -11.23
C ASN A 5 -1.16 4.51 -10.76
N TYR A 6 -2.32 3.97 -11.10
CA TYR A 6 -2.67 2.58 -10.78
C TYR A 6 -1.69 1.58 -11.40
N SER A 7 -1.43 1.72 -12.71
CA SER A 7 -0.48 0.86 -13.43
C SER A 7 0.94 0.93 -12.82
N LYS A 8 1.37 2.11 -12.41
CA LYS A 8 2.67 2.32 -11.73
C LYS A 8 2.77 1.57 -10.41
N ILE A 9 1.70 1.54 -9.61
CA ILE A 9 1.65 0.75 -8.37
C ILE A 9 1.75 -0.75 -8.68
N GLN A 10 0.98 -1.23 -9.67
CA GLN A 10 1.04 -2.64 -10.10
C GLN A 10 2.44 -3.04 -10.57
N GLU A 11 3.11 -2.17 -11.32
CA GLU A 11 4.49 -2.40 -11.74
C GLU A 11 5.44 -2.47 -10.54
N GLY A 12 5.30 -1.56 -9.57
CA GLY A 12 6.09 -1.55 -8.35
C GLY A 12 5.95 -2.84 -7.54
N ILE A 13 4.72 -3.35 -7.41
CA ILE A 13 4.42 -4.63 -6.76
C ILE A 13 5.07 -5.79 -7.54
N ARG A 14 4.76 -5.91 -8.84
CA ARG A 14 5.24 -7.00 -9.70
C ARG A 14 6.76 -7.08 -9.73
N ASN A 15 7.42 -5.94 -9.74
CA ASN A 15 8.87 -5.85 -9.80
C ASN A 15 9.52 -5.79 -8.42
N SER A 16 8.75 -5.77 -7.32
CA SER A 16 9.26 -5.52 -5.97
C SER A 16 10.20 -4.31 -5.89
N THR A 17 9.81 -3.21 -6.52
CA THR A 17 10.54 -1.93 -6.49
C THR A 17 9.77 -0.90 -5.69
N GLU A 18 10.49 -0.08 -4.94
CA GLU A 18 9.91 1.06 -4.23
C GLU A 18 9.20 2.00 -5.20
N ILE A 19 8.13 2.62 -4.74
CA ILE A 19 7.46 3.73 -5.40
C ILE A 19 7.56 4.96 -4.50
N ILE A 20 7.59 6.13 -5.13
CA ILE A 20 7.51 7.41 -4.44
C ILE A 20 6.12 7.96 -4.67
N LEU A 21 5.45 8.33 -3.58
CA LEU A 21 4.09 8.82 -3.58
C LEU A 21 4.03 10.29 -3.17
N ALA A 22 3.13 11.05 -3.81
CA ALA A 22 2.55 12.22 -3.19
C ALA A 22 1.13 11.87 -2.72
N VAL A 23 0.83 12.09 -1.45
CA VAL A 23 -0.43 11.67 -0.82
C VAL A 23 -1.11 12.82 -0.10
N ARG A 24 -2.44 12.84 -0.14
CA ARG A 24 -3.26 13.77 0.64
C ARG A 24 -3.36 13.25 2.08
N HIS A 25 -3.10 14.11 3.04
CA HIS A 25 -3.26 13.89 4.47
C HIS A 25 -4.31 14.85 5.03
N GLY A 26 -5.34 14.31 5.70
CA GLY A 26 -6.42 15.11 6.27
C GLY A 26 -7.17 15.95 5.23
N LEU A 27 -7.53 17.17 5.62
CA LEU A 27 -8.38 18.08 4.84
C LEU A 27 -7.65 18.88 3.74
N GLY A 28 -6.36 18.66 3.51
CA GLY A 28 -5.68 19.36 2.41
C GLY A 28 -4.16 19.30 2.35
N ASP A 29 -3.49 18.80 3.39
CA ASP A 29 -2.03 18.72 3.36
C ASP A 29 -1.59 17.66 2.33
N ILE A 30 -0.54 17.96 1.59
CA ILE A 30 0.05 17.01 0.65
C ILE A 30 1.43 16.66 1.14
N ILE A 31 1.61 15.38 1.50
CA ILE A 31 2.91 14.82 1.84
C ILE A 31 3.56 14.38 0.53
N GLN A 32 4.66 15.03 0.18
CA GLN A 32 5.45 14.73 -1.01
C GLN A 32 6.49 13.65 -0.71
N ASP A 33 7.03 13.05 -1.78
CA ASP A 33 8.21 12.20 -1.75
C ASP A 33 8.18 11.04 -0.73
N THR A 34 6.99 10.48 -0.47
CA THR A 34 6.84 9.35 0.45
C THR A 34 7.34 8.08 -0.20
N THR A 35 8.45 7.53 0.30
CA THR A 35 8.97 6.22 -0.14
C THR A 35 8.07 5.11 0.38
N PHE A 36 7.63 4.23 -0.51
CA PHE A 36 6.70 3.16 -0.16
C PHE A 36 7.02 1.85 -0.88
N GLN A 37 6.99 0.76 -0.12
CA GLN A 37 7.13 -0.61 -0.61
C GLN A 37 5.74 -1.21 -0.73
N ALA A 38 5.08 -0.99 -1.87
CA ALA A 38 3.72 -1.46 -2.13
C ALA A 38 3.68 -2.98 -2.29
N TYR A 39 2.85 -3.68 -1.52
CA TYR A 39 2.79 -5.16 -1.52
C TYR A 39 1.52 -5.69 -2.19
N ILE A 40 0.36 -5.16 -1.80
CA ILE A 40 -0.95 -5.70 -2.20
C ILE A 40 -1.85 -4.54 -2.61
N LEU A 41 -2.56 -4.73 -3.72
CA LEU A 41 -3.75 -3.97 -4.07
C LEU A 41 -4.98 -4.76 -3.64
N GLY A 42 -5.97 -4.09 -3.07
CA GLY A 42 -7.21 -4.72 -2.65
C GLY A 42 -8.34 -3.71 -2.59
N ASP A 43 -9.53 -4.21 -2.32
CA ASP A 43 -10.74 -3.43 -2.09
C ASP A 43 -11.28 -3.78 -0.70
N ASP A 44 -11.84 -2.79 0.00
CA ASP A 44 -12.52 -3.05 1.27
C ASP A 44 -14.00 -3.44 1.08
N SER A 45 -14.65 -3.81 2.19
CA SER A 45 -16.07 -4.13 2.25
C SER A 45 -16.99 -3.02 1.73
N TYR A 46 -16.51 -1.77 1.70
CA TYR A 46 -17.23 -0.60 1.19
C TYR A 46 -16.84 -0.25 -0.24
N GLN A 47 -16.12 -1.15 -0.94
CA GLN A 47 -15.66 -0.99 -2.31
C GLN A 47 -14.65 0.15 -2.51
N TYR A 48 -13.99 0.60 -1.45
CA TYR A 48 -12.88 1.52 -1.60
C TYR A 48 -11.60 0.74 -1.87
N SER A 49 -10.98 1.03 -3.01
CA SER A 49 -9.69 0.46 -3.36
C SER A 49 -8.56 1.04 -2.51
N PHE A 50 -7.62 0.18 -2.12
CA PHE A 50 -6.43 0.55 -1.38
C PHE A 50 -5.17 -0.15 -1.89
N VAL A 51 -4.02 0.42 -1.53
CA VAL A 51 -2.73 -0.26 -1.59
C VAL A 51 -2.19 -0.40 -0.18
N TRP A 52 -1.77 -1.61 0.17
CA TRP A 52 -1.12 -1.92 1.43
C TRP A 52 0.33 -2.29 1.20
N GLY A 53 1.19 -1.91 2.14
CA GLY A 53 2.62 -2.08 2.02
C GLY A 53 3.35 -1.51 3.22
N TYR A 54 4.61 -1.13 3.01
CA TYR A 54 5.51 -0.75 4.09
C TYR A 54 6.21 0.58 3.81
N LEU A 55 6.24 1.44 4.84
CA LEU A 55 6.94 2.73 4.85
C LEU A 55 8.32 2.53 5.48
N PRO A 56 9.41 2.45 4.68
CA PRO A 56 10.74 2.17 5.20
C PRO A 56 11.26 3.24 6.14
N ASP A 57 10.95 4.51 5.88
CA ASP A 57 11.47 5.64 6.66
C ASP A 57 10.84 5.71 8.06
N LEU A 58 9.63 5.16 8.22
CA LEU A 58 8.88 5.16 9.49
C LEU A 58 8.85 3.79 10.18
N ASN A 59 9.44 2.77 9.55
CA ASN A 59 9.42 1.39 10.00
C ASN A 59 8.02 0.84 10.35
N LEU A 60 7.02 1.11 9.50
CA LEU A 60 5.64 0.68 9.75
C LEU A 60 4.92 0.21 8.48
N TYR A 61 3.95 -0.68 8.66
CA TYR A 61 3.02 -1.07 7.59
C TYR A 61 1.89 -0.05 7.50
N TYR A 62 1.53 0.33 6.27
CA TYR A 62 0.53 1.36 6.05
C TYR A 62 -0.41 1.02 4.89
N LYS A 63 -1.65 1.48 5.02
CA LYS A 63 -2.69 1.38 4.01
C LYS A 63 -2.95 2.78 3.43
N PHE A 64 -2.73 2.94 2.14
CA PHE A 64 -3.17 4.13 1.42
C PHE A 64 -4.46 3.81 0.65
N MET A 65 -5.51 4.57 0.93
CA MET A 65 -6.68 4.61 0.03
C MET A 65 -6.21 5.16 -1.32
N LEU A 66 -6.61 4.51 -2.41
CA LEU A 66 -6.15 4.93 -3.74
C LEU A 66 -6.57 6.37 -4.08
N ASP A 67 -7.67 6.85 -3.50
CA ASP A 67 -8.13 8.23 -3.69
C ASP A 67 -7.30 9.29 -2.97
N ASN A 68 -6.51 8.88 -1.97
CA ASN A 68 -5.59 9.78 -1.30
C ASN A 68 -4.24 9.87 -2.02
N ILE A 69 -3.99 9.05 -3.05
CA ILE A 69 -2.76 9.07 -3.83
C ILE A 69 -2.91 10.04 -5.00
N ILE A 70 -2.08 11.09 -5.00
CA ILE A 70 -2.10 12.15 -6.02
C ILE A 70 -1.17 11.79 -7.17
N THR A 71 0.06 11.37 -6.85
CA THR A 71 1.06 10.97 -7.86
C THR A 71 1.80 9.71 -7.43
N VAL A 72 2.26 8.96 -8.44
CA VAL A 72 3.11 7.79 -8.26
C VAL A 72 4.31 7.91 -9.20
N LYS A 73 5.51 7.65 -8.66
CA LYS A 73 6.75 7.55 -9.41
C LYS A 73 7.43 6.22 -9.09
N ASN A 74 7.68 5.41 -10.12
CA ASN A 74 8.46 4.18 -9.98
C ASN A 74 9.92 4.49 -9.71
N THR A 75 10.55 3.66 -8.90
CA THR A 75 12.00 3.67 -8.69
C THR A 75 12.61 2.38 -9.23
N THR A 76 13.94 2.32 -9.23
CA THR A 76 14.70 1.09 -9.51
C THR A 76 15.11 0.35 -8.24
N LYS A 77 14.85 0.92 -7.06
CA LYS A 77 15.30 0.37 -5.77
C LYS A 77 14.43 -0.82 -5.40
N LYS A 78 15.04 -2.00 -5.34
CA LYS A 78 14.37 -3.27 -5.01
C LYS A 78 14.19 -3.40 -3.50
N TYR A 79 13.11 -4.05 -3.10
CA TYR A 79 12.89 -4.48 -1.72
C TYR A 79 12.50 -5.97 -1.70
N SER A 80 12.62 -6.60 -0.53
CA SER A 80 12.07 -7.94 -0.28
C SER A 80 10.80 -7.82 0.54
N VAL A 81 9.73 -8.48 0.09
CA VAL A 81 8.46 -8.52 0.82
C VAL A 81 8.69 -9.17 2.19
N ARG A 82 8.28 -8.46 3.25
CA ARG A 82 8.38 -8.95 4.62
C ARG A 82 7.28 -9.98 4.88
N LYS A 83 7.64 -11.27 4.89
CA LYS A 83 6.72 -12.43 4.92
C LYS A 83 5.86 -12.57 6.19
N GLN A 84 6.13 -11.80 7.25
CA GLN A 84 5.44 -11.89 8.54
C GLN A 84 4.35 -10.84 8.73
N ALA A 85 3.87 -10.25 7.63
CA ALA A 85 2.98 -9.10 7.70
C ALA A 85 1.55 -9.49 7.34
N SER A 86 0.65 -9.34 8.31
CA SER A 86 -0.80 -9.36 8.11
C SER A 86 -1.38 -8.00 8.46
N TYR A 87 -2.24 -7.48 7.61
CA TYR A 87 -3.17 -6.44 8.01
C TYR A 87 -4.52 -7.09 8.33
N GLN A 88 -4.87 -7.07 9.62
CA GLN A 88 -6.20 -7.43 10.12
C GLN A 88 -6.74 -6.20 10.86
N HIS A 89 -7.73 -5.52 10.29
CA HIS A 89 -8.53 -4.57 11.04
C HIS A 89 -9.89 -5.23 11.32
N ALA A 90 -10.17 -5.50 12.59
CA ALA A 90 -11.31 -6.28 13.04
C ALA A 90 -12.19 -5.44 13.98
N ILE A 91 -12.75 -4.32 13.49
CA ILE A 91 -13.90 -3.66 14.11
C ILE A 91 -14.75 -3.05 12.99
N GLU A 92 -15.98 -3.55 12.82
CA GLU A 92 -17.08 -3.14 11.91
C GLU A 92 -16.81 -2.99 10.40
N GLU A 93 -15.55 -2.82 9.98
CA GLU A 93 -15.14 -2.66 8.58
C GLU A 93 -14.11 -3.76 8.24
N GLU A 94 -14.59 -4.93 7.77
CA GLU A 94 -13.73 -6.09 7.47
C GLU A 94 -12.77 -5.76 6.30
N GLN A 95 -11.60 -5.25 6.64
CA GLN A 95 -10.52 -4.95 5.72
C GLN A 95 -9.37 -5.91 5.96
N PHE A 96 -9.06 -6.69 4.93
CA PHE A 96 -8.18 -7.81 5.10
C PHE A 96 -7.17 -7.92 3.93
N ALA A 97 -5.86 -7.96 4.25
CA ALA A 97 -4.79 -8.22 3.29
C ALA A 97 -3.75 -9.18 3.90
N ILE A 98 -3.66 -10.40 3.34
CA ILE A 98 -2.70 -11.46 3.71
C ILE A 98 -1.75 -11.59 2.53
N LEU A 99 -0.45 -11.59 2.81
CA LEU A 99 0.52 -12.10 1.84
C LEU A 99 0.27 -13.59 1.64
N GLU A 100 0.38 -14.11 0.42
CA GLU A 100 0.05 -15.50 0.06
C GLU A 100 0.68 -16.58 0.98
N ASN A 101 1.80 -16.27 1.63
CA ASN A 101 2.51 -17.18 2.55
C ASN A 101 2.31 -16.86 4.04
N PHE A 102 1.37 -15.99 4.42
CA PHE A 102 1.13 -15.67 5.82
C PHE A 102 0.35 -16.80 6.50
N THR A 103 0.95 -17.39 7.54
CA THR A 103 0.27 -18.36 8.40
C THR A 103 -0.45 -17.60 9.51
N ASN A 104 -1.78 -17.55 9.44
CA ASN A 104 -2.60 -17.01 10.53
C ASN A 104 -2.63 -18.00 11.68
N ILE A 105 -1.95 -17.67 12.79
CA ILE A 105 -1.89 -18.51 14.00
C ILE A 105 -3.15 -18.39 14.88
N PHE A 106 -4.14 -17.59 14.47
CA PHE A 106 -5.38 -17.36 15.21
C PHE A 106 -6.62 -18.03 14.57
N ASN A 107 -6.42 -18.93 13.59
CA ASN A 107 -7.47 -19.83 13.08
C ASN A 107 -7.41 -21.20 13.74
#